data_AF-A0A7S2GIR1-F1
#
_entry.id   AF-A0A7S2GIR1-F1
#
_cell.length_a   1.000
_cell.length_b   1.000
_cell.length_c   1.000
_cell.angle_alpha   90.00
_cell.angle_beta   90.00
_cell.angle_gamma   90.00
#
_symmetry.space_group_name_H-M   'P 1'
#
loop_
_entity.id
_entity.type
_entity.pdbx_description
1 polymer ?
#
loop_
_entity_poly.entity_id
_entity_poly.type
_entity_poly.pdbx_seq_one_letter_code
_entity_poly.pdbx_strand_id
1 'polypeptide(L)'
;VLRMRQAMEALPAPGAGGREAREEGSETTLRMPPRLHESLLHPDNESQLLARTGLAAVTLGEDGLVVLRAHTRKGLAKALSQLRRVAYHCQWGCNKAKVAALLADKPAKPAHSMVLRLAATSSRLQSHEARLTQKVRKLRIGTQASACQLALEGIPGLSRRHCTITFEPEKGACYVQDLSTNGTYLNGKRLPRPPYKNPQDARVRLFHGDEVFFRLRSDDTEELGYVVNLFELG
;
A
#
# COMPACT_ATOMS: atom_id res chain seq x y z
N VAL A 1 3.16 5.49 -14.38
CA VAL A 1 2.72 4.16 -14.86
C VAL A 1 3.86 3.39 -15.55
N LEU A 2 4.76 4.02 -16.33
CA LEU A 2 5.92 3.33 -16.93
C LEU A 2 6.94 2.75 -15.93
N ARG A 3 7.15 3.39 -14.76
CA ARG A 3 8.05 2.87 -13.71
C ARG A 3 7.52 1.65 -12.93
N MET A 4 6.26 1.24 -13.14
CA MET A 4 5.66 0.11 -12.40
C MET A 4 6.14 -1.27 -12.89
N ARG A 5 6.62 -1.37 -14.14
CA ARG A 5 7.21 -2.62 -14.66
C ARG A 5 8.59 -2.92 -14.08
N GLN A 6 9.36 -1.89 -13.72
CA GLN A 6 10.77 -2.04 -13.36
C GLN A 6 11.02 -2.50 -11.91
N ALA A 7 10.03 -2.41 -11.01
CA ALA A 7 10.21 -2.80 -9.60
C ALA A 7 9.98 -4.29 -9.33
N MET A 8 9.38 -5.02 -10.28
CA MET A 8 9.12 -6.46 -10.21
C MET A 8 9.10 -7.00 -11.64
N GLU A 9 10.28 -7.12 -12.23
CA GLU A 9 10.44 -7.75 -13.53
C GLU A 9 10.69 -9.25 -13.31
N ALA A 10 9.77 -10.08 -13.79
CA ALA A 10 9.96 -11.53 -13.81
C ALA A 10 10.92 -11.85 -14.95
N LEU A 11 12.06 -12.46 -14.62
CA LEU A 11 13.02 -12.88 -15.64
C LEU A 11 12.56 -14.24 -16.21
N PRO A 12 12.74 -14.47 -17.53
CA PRO A 12 12.46 -15.77 -18.13
C PRO A 12 13.42 -16.83 -17.57
N ALA A 13 12.89 -18.02 -17.30
CA ALA A 13 13.70 -19.17 -16.90
C ALA A 13 14.65 -19.59 -18.03
N PRO A 14 15.90 -19.97 -17.73
CA PRO A 14 16.80 -20.52 -18.74
C PRO A 14 16.34 -21.93 -19.14
N GLY A 15 15.98 -22.11 -20.41
CA GLY A 15 15.69 -23.41 -21.02
C GLY A 15 14.19 -23.74 -21.17
N ALA A 16 13.61 -23.37 -22.32
CA ALA A 16 12.30 -23.87 -22.73
C ALA A 16 12.43 -24.52 -24.12
N GLY A 17 12.78 -25.81 -24.14
CA GLY A 17 12.73 -26.67 -25.32
C GLY A 17 12.07 -27.99 -24.94
N GLY A 18 10.98 -28.35 -25.63
CA GLY A 18 10.37 -29.69 -25.56
C GLY A 18 8.96 -29.74 -24.96
N ARG A 19 7.99 -30.22 -25.75
CA ARG A 19 6.63 -30.56 -25.33
C ARG A 19 6.61 -32.00 -24.79
N GLU A 20 6.35 -32.17 -23.50
CA GLU A 20 5.67 -33.33 -22.90
C GLU A 20 5.09 -32.89 -21.55
N ALA A 21 3.78 -33.05 -21.34
CA ALA A 21 3.05 -32.50 -20.21
C ALA A 21 3.20 -33.35 -18.95
N ARG A 22 4.39 -33.34 -18.34
CA ARG A 22 4.49 -33.44 -16.87
C ARG A 22 4.17 -32.06 -16.31
N GLU A 23 3.39 -31.99 -15.22
CA GLU A 23 3.29 -30.76 -14.42
C GLU A 23 4.65 -30.52 -13.72
N GLU A 24 5.66 -30.18 -14.51
CA GLU A 24 6.96 -29.76 -14.01
C GLU A 24 6.76 -28.43 -13.29
N GLY A 25 7.30 -28.36 -12.07
CA GLY A 25 7.18 -27.20 -11.21
C GLY A 25 7.52 -25.91 -11.95
N SER A 26 6.72 -24.87 -11.72
CA SER A 26 6.93 -23.57 -12.33
C SER A 26 7.82 -22.74 -11.42
N GLU A 27 8.97 -22.30 -11.95
CA GLU A 27 9.91 -21.42 -11.25
C GLU A 27 9.92 -20.02 -11.90
N THR A 28 10.12 -18.98 -11.10
CA THR A 28 10.45 -17.63 -11.61
C THR A 28 11.33 -16.87 -10.62
N THR A 29 12.12 -15.94 -11.13
CA THR A 29 12.99 -15.08 -10.32
C THR A 29 12.53 -13.63 -10.41
N LEU A 30 12.63 -12.93 -9.27
CA LEU A 30 12.13 -11.57 -9.10
C LEU A 30 13.21 -10.69 -8.49
N ARG A 31 13.43 -9.52 -9.11
CA ARG A 31 14.19 -8.44 -8.48
C ARG A 31 13.29 -7.70 -7.51
N MET A 32 13.75 -7.54 -6.26
CA MET A 32 13.05 -6.78 -5.22
C MET A 32 14.04 -5.91 -4.43
N PRO A 33 13.63 -4.72 -3.94
CA PRO A 33 14.45 -3.94 -3.02
C PRO A 33 14.80 -4.72 -1.74
N PRO A 34 15.99 -4.53 -1.14
CA PRO A 34 16.44 -5.29 0.03
C PRO A 34 15.42 -5.35 1.17
N ARG A 35 14.95 -4.19 1.63
CA ARG A 35 13.93 -4.10 2.69
C ARG A 35 12.64 -4.89 2.40
N LEU A 36 12.27 -5.03 1.12
CA LEU A 36 11.08 -5.78 0.73
C LEU A 36 11.32 -7.28 0.80
N HIS A 37 12.42 -7.79 0.24
CA HIS A 37 12.68 -9.24 0.32
C HIS A 37 13.02 -9.67 1.75
N GLU A 38 13.72 -8.85 2.55
CA GLU A 38 13.97 -9.12 3.97
C GLU A 38 12.66 -9.24 4.76
N SER A 39 11.72 -8.31 4.52
CA SER A 39 10.40 -8.35 5.17
C SER A 39 9.55 -9.52 4.66
N LEU A 40 9.65 -9.86 3.37
CA LEU A 40 8.88 -10.94 2.75
C LEU A 40 9.35 -12.33 3.20
N LEU A 41 10.66 -12.54 3.27
CA LEU A 41 11.32 -13.79 3.64
C LEU A 41 11.45 -13.96 5.16
N HIS A 42 10.91 -13.03 5.95
CA HIS A 42 10.76 -13.27 7.38
C HIS A 42 9.87 -14.52 7.59
N PRO A 43 10.21 -15.47 8.49
CA PRO A 43 9.49 -16.75 8.65
C PRO A 43 7.96 -16.64 8.71
N ASP A 44 7.43 -15.71 9.50
CA ASP A 44 5.98 -15.46 9.61
C ASP A 44 5.31 -15.05 8.30
N ASN A 45 6.00 -14.25 7.47
CA ASN A 45 5.48 -13.72 6.21
C ASN A 45 5.64 -14.73 5.07
N GLU A 46 6.77 -15.43 5.04
CA GLU A 46 7.00 -16.56 4.13
C GLU A 46 5.92 -17.62 4.31
N SER A 47 5.68 -18.06 5.54
CA SER A 47 4.67 -19.08 5.85
C SER A 47 3.28 -18.67 5.36
N GLN A 48 2.91 -17.40 5.58
CA GLN A 48 1.65 -16.84 5.07
C GLN A 48 1.61 -16.79 3.55
N LEU A 49 2.71 -16.38 2.88
CA LEU A 49 2.78 -16.35 1.43
C LEU A 49 2.59 -17.75 0.84
N LEU A 50 3.33 -18.75 1.34
CA LEU A 50 3.26 -20.13 0.89
C LEU A 50 1.83 -20.68 1.05
N ALA A 51 1.26 -20.60 2.25
CA ALA A 51 -0.09 -21.07 2.53
C ALA A 51 -1.15 -20.40 1.64
N ARG A 52 -1.02 -19.10 1.43
CA ARG A 52 -1.99 -18.34 0.63
C ARG A 52 -1.90 -18.64 -0.86
N THR A 53 -0.71 -18.89 -1.37
CA THR A 53 -0.47 -18.94 -2.81
C THR A 53 -0.36 -20.35 -3.36
N GLY A 54 -0.03 -21.33 -2.51
CA GLY A 54 0.30 -22.70 -2.94
C GLY A 54 1.69 -22.79 -3.57
N LEU A 55 2.58 -21.85 -3.24
CA LEU A 55 4.01 -21.99 -3.57
C LEU A 55 4.60 -23.16 -2.78
N ALA A 56 5.55 -23.83 -3.40
CA ALA A 56 6.37 -24.87 -2.77
C ALA A 56 7.49 -24.24 -1.92
N ALA A 57 8.11 -23.17 -2.44
CA ALA A 57 9.19 -22.46 -1.75
C ALA A 57 9.32 -21.02 -2.25
N VAL A 58 9.88 -20.16 -1.39
CA VAL A 58 10.35 -18.82 -1.74
C VAL A 58 11.71 -18.59 -1.09
N THR A 59 12.75 -18.34 -1.88
CA THR A 59 14.13 -18.28 -1.37
C THR A 59 14.85 -17.06 -1.94
N LEU A 60 15.90 -16.60 -1.25
CA LEU A 60 16.85 -15.64 -1.80
C LEU A 60 17.97 -16.40 -2.52
N GLY A 61 18.16 -16.13 -3.81
CA GLY A 61 19.28 -16.63 -4.59
C GLY A 61 20.59 -15.92 -4.23
N GLU A 62 21.72 -16.50 -4.62
CA GLU A 62 23.06 -15.93 -4.40
C GLU A 62 23.26 -14.58 -5.10
N ASP A 63 22.51 -14.34 -6.17
CA ASP A 63 22.47 -13.08 -6.92
C ASP A 63 21.57 -12.00 -6.28
N GLY A 64 21.01 -12.28 -5.10
CA GLY A 64 20.10 -11.40 -4.39
C GLY A 64 18.69 -11.32 -5.01
N LEU A 65 18.37 -12.21 -5.94
CA LEU A 65 17.03 -12.32 -6.52
C LEU A 65 16.14 -13.24 -5.68
N VAL A 66 14.85 -12.92 -5.61
CA VAL A 66 13.87 -13.78 -4.94
C VAL A 66 13.39 -14.84 -5.93
N VAL A 67 13.59 -16.10 -5.61
CA VAL A 67 13.19 -17.26 -6.41
C VAL A 67 11.87 -17.80 -5.86
N LEU A 68 10.85 -17.94 -6.71
CA LEU A 68 9.57 -18.55 -6.36
C LEU A 68 9.44 -19.89 -7.07
N ARG A 69 9.05 -20.93 -6.33
CA ARG A 69 8.77 -22.27 -6.87
C ARG A 69 7.35 -22.66 -6.57
N ALA A 70 6.61 -23.14 -7.57
CA ALA A 70 5.23 -23.60 -7.43
C ALA A 70 5.05 -24.98 -8.06
N HIS A 71 4.21 -25.84 -7.48
CA HIS A 71 3.81 -27.09 -8.13
C HIS A 71 2.90 -26.85 -9.34
N THR A 72 2.21 -25.71 -9.39
CA THR A 72 1.28 -25.37 -10.48
C THR A 72 1.50 -23.96 -10.99
N ARG A 73 1.26 -23.74 -12.28
CA ARG A 73 1.25 -22.38 -12.88
C ARG A 73 0.23 -21.46 -12.21
N LYS A 74 -0.90 -22.01 -11.75
CA LYS A 74 -1.94 -21.26 -11.02
C LYS A 74 -1.41 -20.73 -9.68
N GLY A 75 -0.68 -21.54 -8.93
CA GLY A 75 -0.03 -21.12 -7.68
C GLY A 75 0.97 -19.99 -7.91
N LEU A 76 1.81 -20.13 -8.94
CA LEU A 76 2.76 -19.09 -9.31
C LEU A 76 2.06 -17.78 -9.72
N ALA A 77 1.02 -17.85 -10.55
CA ALA A 77 0.25 -16.67 -10.96
C ALA A 77 -0.41 -15.97 -9.76
N LYS A 78 -0.92 -16.75 -8.79
CA LYS A 78 -1.49 -16.22 -7.54
C LYS A 78 -0.42 -15.52 -6.70
N ALA A 79 0.78 -16.10 -6.57
CA ALA A 79 1.91 -15.48 -5.89
C ALA A 79 2.32 -14.16 -6.53
N LEU A 80 2.52 -14.15 -7.86
CA LEU A 80 2.87 -12.92 -8.58
C LEU A 80 1.82 -11.82 -8.42
N SER A 81 0.52 -12.18 -8.43
CA SER A 81 -0.56 -11.22 -8.17
C SER A 81 -0.48 -10.62 -6.76
N GLN A 82 -0.28 -11.47 -5.73
CA GLN A 82 -0.13 -11.00 -4.35
C GLN A 82 1.11 -10.12 -4.18
N LEU A 83 2.26 -10.56 -4.71
CA LEU A 83 3.52 -9.83 -4.58
C LEU A 83 3.48 -8.48 -5.29
N ARG A 84 2.81 -8.37 -6.46
CA ARG A 84 2.56 -7.06 -7.11
C ARG A 84 1.82 -6.10 -6.19
N ARG A 85 0.80 -6.58 -5.47
CA ARG A 85 0.05 -5.77 -4.49
C ARG A 85 0.92 -5.39 -3.29
N VAL A 86 1.71 -6.33 -2.77
CA VAL A 86 2.65 -6.05 -1.66
C VAL A 86 3.65 -4.98 -2.08
N ALA A 87 4.34 -5.19 -3.20
CA ALA A 87 5.32 -4.27 -3.73
C ALA A 87 4.72 -2.88 -4.01
N TYR A 88 3.49 -2.80 -4.54
CA TYR A 88 2.80 -1.53 -4.73
C TYR A 88 2.69 -0.75 -3.42
N HIS A 89 2.12 -1.32 -2.36
CA HIS A 89 1.92 -0.60 -1.10
C HIS A 89 3.22 -0.35 -0.34
N CYS A 90 4.21 -1.23 -0.45
CA CYS A 90 5.52 -1.09 0.19
C CYS A 90 6.41 0.00 -0.44
N GLN A 91 5.98 0.62 -1.54
CA GLN A 91 6.65 1.80 -2.09
C GLN A 91 6.64 3.01 -1.16
N TRP A 92 5.66 3.09 -0.26
CA TRP A 92 5.46 4.16 0.72
C TRP A 92 5.73 3.62 2.12
N GLY A 93 6.93 3.08 2.34
CA GLY A 93 7.31 2.42 3.58
C GLY A 93 7.10 0.90 3.52
N CYS A 94 8.12 0.15 3.96
CA CYS A 94 8.15 -1.30 3.95
C CYS A 94 8.74 -1.80 5.26
N ASN A 95 7.99 -2.66 5.95
CA ASN A 95 8.45 -3.37 7.15
C ASN A 95 7.71 -4.71 7.27
N LYS A 96 8.17 -5.55 8.20
CA LYS A 96 7.60 -6.88 8.48
C LYS A 96 6.09 -6.84 8.70
N ALA A 97 5.59 -5.97 9.58
CA ALA A 97 4.18 -5.89 9.95
C ALA A 97 3.27 -5.48 8.77
N LYS A 98 3.74 -4.54 7.94
CA LYS A 98 3.05 -4.08 6.73
C LYS A 98 2.95 -5.20 5.70
N VAL A 99 4.03 -5.96 5.48
CA VAL A 99 4.01 -7.12 4.58
C VAL A 99 3.06 -8.19 5.12
N ALA A 100 3.11 -8.52 6.41
CA ALA A 100 2.20 -9.46 7.06
C ALA A 100 0.74 -9.08 6.81
N ALA A 101 0.36 -7.84 7.12
CA ALA A 101 -1.00 -7.36 6.94
C ALA A 101 -1.46 -7.30 5.48
N LEU A 102 -0.55 -7.18 4.51
CA LEU A 102 -0.87 -7.26 3.08
C LEU A 102 -1.05 -8.72 2.62
N LEU A 103 -0.31 -9.65 3.21
CA LEU A 103 -0.42 -11.09 2.98
C LEU A 103 -1.58 -11.74 3.74
N ALA A 104 -2.08 -11.12 4.80
CA ALA A 104 -3.24 -11.59 5.56
C ALA A 104 -4.49 -11.75 4.67
N ASP A 105 -5.31 -12.73 5.05
CA ASP A 105 -6.62 -12.90 4.44
C ASP A 105 -7.59 -11.80 4.81
N LYS A 106 -8.68 -11.74 4.04
CA LYS A 106 -9.77 -10.84 4.40
C LYS A 106 -10.31 -11.28 5.77
N PRO A 107 -10.69 -10.32 6.63
CA PRO A 107 -11.25 -10.67 7.92
C PRO A 107 -12.50 -11.53 7.74
N ALA A 108 -12.71 -12.51 8.62
CA ALA A 108 -13.85 -13.43 8.54
C ALA A 108 -15.21 -12.71 8.65
N LYS A 109 -15.21 -11.55 9.31
CA LYS A 109 -16.35 -10.63 9.39
C LYS A 109 -15.88 -9.22 9.01
N PRO A 110 -16.73 -8.40 8.37
CA PRO A 110 -16.39 -7.02 8.07
C PRO A 110 -16.14 -6.23 9.36
N ALA A 111 -15.08 -5.41 9.38
CA ALA A 111 -14.79 -4.55 10.52
C ALA A 111 -15.92 -3.52 10.71
N HIS A 112 -16.45 -3.39 11.93
CA HIS A 112 -17.57 -2.48 12.20
C HIS A 112 -17.14 -1.02 12.10
N SER A 113 -16.01 -0.68 12.71
CA SER A 113 -15.49 0.68 12.69
C SER A 113 -13.96 0.74 12.83
N MET A 114 -13.41 1.86 12.37
CA MET A 114 -12.01 2.22 12.46
C MET A 114 -11.91 3.63 13.02
N VAL A 115 -11.19 3.79 14.12
CA VAL A 115 -10.82 5.12 14.63
C VAL A 115 -9.50 5.53 13.98
N LEU A 116 -9.55 6.66 13.31
CA LEU A 116 -8.43 7.31 12.66
C LEU A 116 -8.04 8.53 13.49
N ARG A 117 -6.87 8.50 14.11
CA ARG A 117 -6.27 9.66 14.77
C ARG A 117 -5.15 10.21 13.91
N LEU A 118 -5.28 11.46 13.51
CA LEU A 118 -4.31 12.24 12.77
C LEU A 118 -3.59 13.16 13.77
N ALA A 119 -2.36 12.81 14.13
CA ALA A 119 -1.54 13.63 15.02
C ALA A 119 -0.77 14.67 14.20
N ALA A 120 -1.03 15.96 14.44
CA ALA A 120 -0.41 17.05 13.68
C ALA A 120 1.12 17.06 13.85
N THR A 121 1.85 17.22 12.74
CA THR A 121 3.32 17.33 12.74
C THR A 121 3.81 18.78 12.77
N SER A 122 2.90 19.75 12.64
CA SER A 122 3.18 21.18 12.60
C SER A 122 2.24 21.93 13.53
N SER A 123 2.73 23.05 14.09
CA SER A 123 1.95 23.96 14.94
C SER A 123 0.78 24.63 14.21
N ARG A 124 0.81 24.69 12.87
CA ARG A 124 -0.26 25.25 12.03
C ARG A 124 -1.43 24.29 11.84
N LEU A 125 -1.31 23.05 12.28
CA LEU A 125 -2.34 22.03 12.19
C LEU A 125 -2.81 21.62 13.58
N GLN A 126 -4.10 21.29 13.68
CA GLN A 126 -4.66 20.68 14.87
C GLN A 126 -4.80 19.17 14.64
N SER A 127 -4.48 18.39 15.66
CA SER A 127 -4.74 16.94 15.62
C SER A 127 -6.24 16.67 15.48
N HIS A 128 -6.60 15.60 14.78
CA HIS A 128 -7.99 15.27 14.48
C HIS A 128 -8.26 13.78 14.72
N GLU A 129 -9.42 13.47 15.30
CA GLU A 129 -9.92 12.11 15.42
C GLU A 129 -11.20 11.95 14.60
N ALA A 130 -11.24 10.93 13.76
CA ALA A 130 -12.42 10.55 12.99
C ALA A 130 -12.75 9.08 13.22
N ARG A 131 -14.04 8.79 13.44
CA ARG A 131 -14.56 7.43 13.45
C ARG A 131 -15.15 7.09 12.09
N LEU A 132 -14.50 6.17 11.39
CA LEU A 132 -14.97 5.64 10.11
C LEU A 132 -15.78 4.36 10.34
N THR A 133 -16.95 4.28 9.72
CA THR A 133 -17.91 3.18 9.88
C THR A 133 -18.41 2.71 8.52
N GLN A 134 -19.26 1.69 8.50
CA GLN A 134 -19.94 1.27 7.27
C GLN A 134 -20.80 2.39 6.65
N LYS A 135 -21.35 3.32 7.45
CA LYS A 135 -22.16 4.45 6.97
C LYS A 135 -21.28 5.66 6.61
N VAL A 136 -20.26 5.92 7.42
CA VAL A 136 -19.31 7.04 7.23
C VAL A 136 -17.94 6.47 6.86
N ARG A 137 -17.78 6.14 5.57
CA ARG A 137 -16.57 5.44 5.09
C ARG A 137 -15.41 6.36 4.72
N LYS A 138 -15.61 7.68 4.70
CA LYS A 138 -14.63 8.62 4.13
C LYS A 138 -14.37 9.79 5.07
N LEU A 139 -13.10 10.12 5.23
CA LEU A 139 -12.62 11.39 5.74
C LEU A 139 -12.00 12.14 4.57
N ARG A 140 -12.62 13.25 4.14
CA ARG A 140 -12.05 14.15 3.15
C ARG A 140 -11.34 15.30 3.85
N ILE A 141 -10.12 15.59 3.39
CA ILE A 141 -9.25 16.64 3.91
C ILE A 141 -9.03 17.68 2.80
N GLY A 142 -9.11 18.97 3.14
CA GLY A 142 -8.86 20.08 2.21
C GLY A 142 -9.28 21.42 2.79
N THR A 143 -9.19 22.49 1.99
CA THR A 143 -9.52 23.85 2.47
C THR A 143 -11.01 24.20 2.43
N GLN A 144 -11.86 23.38 1.81
CA GLN A 144 -13.28 23.67 1.66
C GLN A 144 -14.13 22.97 2.73
N ALA A 145 -14.54 23.71 3.76
CA ALA A 145 -15.35 23.19 4.88
C ALA A 145 -16.68 22.55 4.45
N SER A 146 -17.34 23.09 3.41
CA SER A 146 -18.59 22.50 2.90
C SER A 146 -18.41 21.14 2.20
N ALA A 147 -17.17 20.77 1.84
CA ALA A 147 -16.89 19.52 1.13
C ALA A 147 -16.03 18.53 1.94
N CYS A 148 -15.34 19.00 2.98
CA CYS A 148 -14.35 18.24 3.74
C CYS A 148 -14.78 18.09 5.20
N GLN A 149 -14.63 16.89 5.74
CA GLN A 149 -14.87 16.63 7.16
C GLN A 149 -13.74 17.17 8.03
N LEU A 150 -12.52 17.22 7.49
CA LEU A 150 -11.38 17.94 8.06
C LEU A 150 -11.03 19.12 7.15
N ALA A 151 -11.50 20.30 7.55
CA ALA A 151 -11.23 21.55 6.86
C ALA A 151 -9.95 22.18 7.43
N LEU A 152 -8.97 22.45 6.56
CA LEU A 152 -7.72 23.12 6.93
C LEU A 152 -7.73 24.51 6.30
N GLU A 153 -8.23 25.49 7.04
CA GLU A 153 -8.48 26.84 6.53
C GLU A 153 -7.20 27.70 6.54
N GLY A 154 -7.12 28.67 5.63
CA GLY A 154 -6.02 29.64 5.62
C GLY A 154 -4.65 29.07 5.24
N ILE A 155 -4.56 27.85 4.70
CA ILE A 155 -3.29 27.22 4.30
C ILE A 155 -3.04 27.41 2.79
N PRO A 156 -2.11 28.29 2.38
CA PRO A 156 -1.81 28.52 0.97
C PRO A 156 -1.26 27.27 0.30
N GLY A 157 -1.69 26.99 -0.93
CA GLY A 157 -1.23 25.82 -1.69
C GLY A 157 -1.94 24.52 -1.35
N LEU A 158 -2.82 24.49 -0.34
CA LEU A 158 -3.65 23.33 -0.07
C LEU A 158 -4.93 23.38 -0.95
N SER A 159 -5.20 22.31 -1.71
CA SER A 159 -6.41 22.21 -2.53
C SER A 159 -7.70 22.13 -1.70
N ARG A 160 -8.80 22.65 -2.28
CA ARG A 160 -10.18 22.58 -1.72
C ARG A 160 -10.59 21.18 -1.29
N ARG A 161 -10.23 20.18 -2.10
CA ARG A 161 -10.37 18.74 -1.82
C ARG A 161 -9.00 18.12 -2.04
N HIS A 162 -8.18 18.06 -1.01
CA HIS A 162 -6.76 17.73 -1.14
C HIS A 162 -6.51 16.23 -1.20
N CYS A 163 -7.04 15.48 -0.24
CA CYS A 163 -6.95 14.03 -0.25
C CYS A 163 -8.21 13.41 0.37
N THR A 164 -8.32 12.09 0.29
CA THR A 164 -9.41 11.35 0.93
C THR A 164 -8.87 10.07 1.53
N ILE A 165 -9.19 9.84 2.80
CA ILE A 165 -8.98 8.57 3.48
C ILE A 165 -10.29 7.80 3.45
N THR A 166 -10.27 6.59 2.90
CA THR A 166 -11.44 5.71 2.76
C THR A 166 -11.24 4.44 3.56
N PHE A 167 -12.19 4.13 4.43
CA PHE A 167 -12.29 2.86 5.14
C PHE A 167 -13.03 1.83 4.28
N GLU A 168 -12.46 0.63 4.17
CA GLU A 168 -13.06 -0.54 3.54
C GLU A 168 -13.31 -1.63 4.59
N PRO A 169 -14.53 -1.72 5.15
CA PRO A 169 -14.92 -2.69 6.18
C PRO A 169 -14.56 -4.14 5.82
N GLU A 170 -14.84 -4.53 4.58
CA GLU A 170 -14.58 -5.88 4.03
C GLU A 170 -13.10 -6.27 4.01
N LYS A 171 -12.21 -5.28 4.14
CA LYS A 171 -10.76 -5.49 4.18
C LYS A 171 -10.14 -5.13 5.52
N GLY A 172 -10.92 -4.59 6.48
CA GLY A 172 -10.40 -4.05 7.73
C GLY A 172 -9.29 -3.02 7.51
N ALA A 173 -9.43 -2.14 6.52
CA ALA A 173 -8.32 -1.30 6.07
C ALA A 173 -8.73 0.11 5.65
N CYS A 174 -7.85 1.07 5.90
CA CYS A 174 -7.94 2.44 5.41
C CYS A 174 -7.02 2.65 4.21
N TYR A 175 -7.45 3.49 3.28
CA TYR A 175 -6.71 3.82 2.07
C TYR A 175 -6.69 5.32 1.86
N VAL A 176 -5.53 5.89 1.54
CA VAL A 176 -5.38 7.29 1.14
C VAL A 176 -5.38 7.42 -0.38
N GLN A 177 -5.99 8.50 -0.86
CA GLN A 177 -5.98 8.90 -2.27
C GLN A 177 -5.68 10.38 -2.39
N ASP A 178 -4.72 10.74 -3.24
CA ASP A 178 -4.43 12.13 -3.59
C ASP A 178 -5.49 12.67 -4.56
N LEU A 179 -5.94 13.89 -4.32
CA LEU A 179 -6.84 14.65 -5.19
C LEU A 179 -6.31 16.07 -5.42
N SER A 180 -5.10 16.35 -4.95
CA SER A 180 -4.54 17.69 -4.88
C SER A 180 -3.83 18.10 -6.15
N THR A 181 -3.60 19.40 -6.27
CA THR A 181 -2.79 20.01 -7.33
C THR A 181 -1.29 19.83 -7.04
N ASN A 182 -0.87 20.15 -5.81
CA ASN A 182 0.55 20.19 -5.44
C ASN A 182 1.11 18.82 -5.02
N GLY A 183 0.23 17.90 -4.61
CA GLY A 183 0.58 16.52 -4.27
C GLY A 183 0.42 16.22 -2.78
N THR A 184 -0.08 15.01 -2.53
CA THR A 184 -0.04 14.37 -1.21
C THR A 184 1.12 13.37 -1.16
N TYR A 185 1.83 13.33 -0.05
CA TYR A 185 2.99 12.47 0.19
C TYR A 185 2.67 11.51 1.34
N LEU A 186 3.13 10.28 1.21
CA LEU A 186 3.02 9.25 2.24
C LEU A 186 4.44 8.74 2.54
N ASN A 187 4.90 8.85 3.78
CA ASN A 187 6.25 8.47 4.21
C ASN A 187 7.34 9.03 3.28
N GLY A 188 7.31 10.35 3.03
CA GLY A 188 8.26 11.07 2.17
C GLY A 188 8.12 10.83 0.66
N LYS A 189 7.23 9.94 0.20
CA LYS A 189 7.04 9.65 -1.22
C LYS A 189 5.68 10.12 -1.73
N ARG A 190 5.67 10.83 -2.86
CA ARG A 190 4.43 11.32 -3.49
C ARG A 190 3.49 10.16 -3.84
N LEU A 191 2.20 10.31 -3.55
CA LEU A 191 1.15 9.39 -3.97
C LEU A 191 0.89 9.48 -5.49
N PRO A 192 0.22 8.48 -6.10
CA PRO A 192 -0.21 8.58 -7.50
C PRO A 192 -1.09 9.81 -7.69
N ARG A 193 -0.86 10.60 -8.75
CA ARG A 193 -1.62 11.82 -9.06
C ARG A 193 -2.71 11.58 -10.12
N PRO A 194 -3.83 12.33 -10.11
CA PRO A 194 -4.82 12.30 -11.19
C PRO A 194 -4.23 12.82 -12.53
N PRO A 195 -4.85 12.48 -13.69
CA PRO A 195 -6.00 11.58 -13.84
C PRO A 195 -5.61 10.11 -13.72
N TYR A 196 -6.51 9.31 -13.16
CA TYR A 196 -6.33 7.86 -12.99
C TYR A 196 -7.08 7.11 -14.10
N LYS A 197 -6.49 6.02 -14.61
CA LYS A 197 -7.24 5.09 -15.49
C LYS A 197 -8.39 4.43 -14.75
N ASN A 198 -8.11 3.95 -13.53
CA ASN A 198 -9.10 3.48 -12.57
C ASN A 198 -8.81 4.15 -11.21
N PRO A 199 -9.77 4.86 -10.59
CA PRO A 199 -9.56 5.51 -9.30
C PRO A 199 -9.10 4.54 -8.19
N GLN A 200 -9.46 3.25 -8.28
CA GLN A 200 -9.07 2.28 -7.27
C GLN A 200 -7.56 1.97 -7.29
N ASP A 201 -6.91 2.08 -8.45
CA ASP A 201 -5.48 1.78 -8.64
C ASP A 201 -4.57 2.87 -8.05
N ALA A 202 -5.14 4.02 -7.69
CA ALA A 202 -4.42 5.15 -7.11
C ALA A 202 -4.42 5.16 -5.58
N ARG A 203 -5.11 4.21 -4.96
CA ARG A 203 -5.31 4.18 -3.50
C ARG A 203 -4.20 3.38 -2.83
N VAL A 204 -3.56 3.98 -1.84
CA VAL A 204 -2.50 3.32 -1.06
C VAL A 204 -3.04 3.00 0.33
N ARG A 205 -2.86 1.76 0.78
CA ARG A 205 -3.27 1.33 2.13
C ARG A 205 -2.44 2.08 3.17
N LEU A 206 -3.12 2.64 4.15
CA LEU A 206 -2.52 3.27 5.32
C LEU A 206 -2.26 2.23 6.41
N PHE A 207 -1.19 2.46 7.15
CA PHE A 207 -0.81 1.71 8.33
C PHE A 207 -0.63 2.66 9.52
N HIS A 208 -0.70 2.10 10.73
CA HIS A 208 -0.37 2.83 11.94
C HIS A 208 1.10 3.33 11.87
N GLY A 209 1.32 4.59 12.21
CA GLY A 209 2.60 5.27 12.14
C GLY A 209 2.95 5.85 10.76
N ASP A 210 2.11 5.68 9.74
CA ASP A 210 2.35 6.30 8.43
C ASP A 210 2.24 7.83 8.53
N GLU A 211 3.13 8.54 7.85
CA GLU A 211 3.16 10.00 7.78
C GLU A 211 2.51 10.48 6.48
N VAL A 212 1.49 11.33 6.58
CA VAL A 212 0.83 11.97 5.43
C VAL A 212 1.18 13.44 5.41
N PHE A 213 1.89 13.88 4.38
CA PHE A 213 2.30 15.28 4.20
C PHE A 213 1.65 15.90 2.96
N PHE A 214 1.41 17.21 3.02
CA PHE A 214 0.86 18.01 1.94
C PHE A 214 1.94 18.93 1.39
N ARG A 215 2.17 18.87 0.08
CA ARG A 215 3.12 19.79 -0.54
C ARG A 215 2.48 21.17 -0.68
N LEU A 216 3.13 22.17 -0.11
CA LEU A 216 2.78 23.58 -0.28
C LEU A 216 3.51 24.19 -1.48
N ARG A 217 3.28 25.48 -1.72
CA ARG A 217 4.02 26.24 -2.76
C ARG A 217 5.50 26.37 -2.35
N SER A 218 6.36 26.61 -3.33
CA SER A 218 7.83 26.48 -3.27
C SER A 218 8.55 27.21 -2.14
N ASP A 219 7.92 28.24 -1.58
CA ASP A 219 8.58 29.18 -0.67
C ASP A 219 8.33 28.81 0.81
N ASP A 220 7.45 27.85 1.08
CA ASP A 220 7.16 27.36 2.43
C ASP A 220 8.09 26.18 2.75
N THR A 221 8.98 26.36 3.73
CA THR A 221 9.94 25.34 4.18
C THR A 221 9.32 24.35 5.16
N GLU A 222 8.14 24.65 5.70
CA GLU A 222 7.47 23.82 6.68
C GLU A 222 6.68 22.68 6.01
N GLU A 223 6.89 21.45 6.49
CA GLU A 223 6.10 20.29 6.08
C GLU A 223 4.81 20.21 6.89
N LEU A 224 3.67 20.41 6.22
CA LEU A 224 2.35 20.26 6.82
C LEU A 224 1.84 18.85 6.65
N GLY A 225 1.56 18.17 7.76
CA GLY A 225 1.06 16.80 7.71
C GLY A 225 0.58 16.23 9.04
N TYR A 226 0.38 14.92 9.00
CA TYR A 226 -0.12 14.13 10.12
C TYR A 226 0.61 12.79 10.20
N VAL A 227 0.89 12.35 11.42
CA VAL A 227 1.13 10.94 11.71
C VAL A 227 -0.23 10.24 11.86
N VAL A 228 -0.42 9.16 11.12
CA VAL A 228 -1.66 8.38 11.07
C VAL A 228 -1.62 7.28 12.12
N ASN A 229 -2.59 7.27 13.02
CA ASN A 229 -2.81 6.19 13.96
C ASN A 229 -4.17 5.53 13.69
N LEU A 230 -4.18 4.22 13.47
CA LEU A 230 -5.37 3.44 13.17
C LEU A 230 -5.70 2.49 14.32
N PHE A 231 -6.96 2.47 14.74
CA PHE A 231 -7.47 1.56 15.76
C PHE A 231 -8.76 0.91 15.27
N GLU A 232 -8.71 -0.39 15.03
CA GLU A 232 -9.92 -1.16 14.71
C GLU A 232 -10.74 -1.35 15.99
N LEU A 233 -12.03 -1.07 15.92
CA LEU A 233 -12.97 -1.35 17.01
C LEU A 233 -13.91 -2.47 16.55
N GLY A 234 -13.83 -3.59 17.27
CA GLY A 234 -14.61 -4.81 17.04
C GLY A 234 -16.10 -4.62 17.19
#